data_AF-A0A1G3HII8-F1
#
_entry.id   AF-A0A1G3HII8-F1
#
_cell.length_a   1.000
_cell.length_b   1.000
_cell.length_c   1.000
_cell.angle_alpha   90.00
_cell.angle_beta   90.00
_cell.angle_gamma   90.00
#
_symmetry.space_group_name_H-M   'P 1'
#
loop_
_entity.id
_entity.type
_entity.pdbx_description
1 polymer ?
#
loop_
_entity_poly.entity_id
_entity_poly.type
_entity_poly.pdbx_seq_one_letter_code
_entity_poly.pdbx_strand_id
1 'polypeptide(L)'
;MNQEEKFSGVAGDELELLEALADTVAAELVAAGIGDEQAAEIGVKVMDRMRKDWGGDSFYFPKGCAIDIARRDLEIYEKFDGRNHTELGREYDLSVIHIYRIVKAVGAEMMKRRQPALF
;
A
#
# COMPACT_ATOMS: atom_id res chain seq x y z
N MET A 1 0.41 -34.63 -18.35
CA MET A 1 1.19 -33.40 -18.11
C MET A 1 0.89 -33.00 -16.67
N ASN A 2 1.82 -33.30 -15.76
CA ASN A 2 1.58 -33.42 -14.32
C ASN A 2 1.43 -32.05 -13.65
N GLN A 3 0.54 -31.97 -12.66
CA GLN A 3 0.25 -30.78 -11.85
C GLN A 3 1.28 -30.52 -10.75
N GLU A 4 2.38 -31.28 -10.70
CA GLU A 4 3.35 -31.27 -9.59
C GLU A 4 4.48 -30.24 -9.76
N GLU A 5 4.65 -29.62 -10.93
CA GLU A 5 5.76 -28.68 -11.18
C GLU A 5 5.50 -27.21 -10.77
N LYS A 6 4.30 -26.86 -10.30
CA LYS A 6 3.98 -25.46 -9.93
C LYS A 6 4.25 -25.07 -8.48
N PHE A 7 4.57 -26.01 -7.60
CA PHE A 7 4.75 -25.73 -6.17
C PHE A 7 6.20 -25.45 -5.75
N SER A 8 7.20 -25.66 -6.63
CA SER A 8 8.61 -25.47 -6.28
C SER A 8 9.11 -24.01 -6.38
N GLY A 9 8.36 -23.12 -7.04
CA GLY A 9 8.74 -21.70 -7.19
C GLY A 9 8.14 -20.75 -6.15
N VAL A 10 7.13 -21.19 -5.39
CA VAL A 10 6.36 -20.33 -4.48
C VAL A 10 7.11 -20.08 -3.16
N ALA A 11 7.83 -21.09 -2.67
CA ALA A 11 8.58 -21.00 -1.41
C ALA A 11 9.78 -20.04 -1.46
N GLY A 12 10.29 -19.73 -2.66
CA GLY A 12 11.41 -18.78 -2.85
C GLY A 12 10.97 -17.34 -2.67
N ASP A 13 9.90 -16.94 -3.37
CA ASP A 13 9.38 -15.57 -3.34
C ASP A 13 8.81 -15.19 -1.95
N GLU A 14 8.21 -16.16 -1.24
CA GLU A 14 7.67 -15.96 0.11
C GLU A 14 8.76 -15.75 1.15
N LEU A 15 9.87 -16.48 1.02
CA LEU A 15 11.05 -16.31 1.87
C LEU A 15 11.72 -14.96 1.60
N GLU A 16 11.85 -14.58 0.33
CA GLU A 16 12.40 -13.28 -0.08
C GLU A 16 11.56 -12.12 0.47
N LEU A 17 10.23 -12.24 0.48
CA LEU A 17 9.35 -11.22 1.07
C LEU A 17 9.56 -11.08 2.58
N LEU A 18 9.69 -12.20 3.31
CA LEU A 18 9.88 -12.19 4.76
C LEU A 18 11.26 -11.64 5.13
N GLU A 19 12.30 -11.97 4.38
CA GLU A 19 13.64 -11.39 4.53
C GLU A 19 13.61 -9.88 4.25
N ALA A 20 12.99 -9.46 3.13
CA ALA A 20 12.84 -8.04 2.80
C ALA A 20 12.07 -7.25 3.87
N LEU A 21 11.07 -7.87 4.49
CA LEU A 21 10.34 -7.28 5.63
C LEU A 21 11.27 -7.08 6.83
N ALA A 22 12.05 -8.09 7.21
CA ALA A 22 12.98 -8.00 8.33
C ALA A 22 14.00 -6.87 8.12
N ASP A 23 14.56 -6.80 6.92
CA ASP A 23 15.52 -5.76 6.52
C ASP A 23 14.89 -4.36 6.50
N THR A 24 13.67 -4.23 5.99
CA THR A 24 12.94 -2.95 5.97
C THR A 24 12.69 -2.45 7.39
N VAL A 25 12.24 -3.33 8.29
CA VAL A 25 12.01 -2.96 9.70
C VAL A 25 13.33 -2.57 10.37
N ALA A 26 14.41 -3.31 10.15
CA ALA A 26 15.71 -2.98 10.70
C ALA A 26 16.20 -1.60 10.21
N ALA A 27 16.07 -1.31 8.93
CA ALA A 27 16.47 -0.02 8.35
C ALA A 27 15.72 1.17 8.96
N GLU A 28 14.40 1.05 9.17
CA GLU A 28 13.59 2.09 9.80
C GLU A 28 13.96 2.31 11.27
N LEU A 29 14.29 1.23 12.01
CA LEU A 29 14.74 1.34 13.40
C LEU A 29 16.11 1.99 13.52
N VAL A 30 17.03 1.68 12.60
CA VAL A 30 18.33 2.37 12.51
C VAL A 30 18.13 3.85 12.20
N ALA A 31 17.24 4.18 11.27
CA ALA A 31 16.89 5.58 10.96
C ALA A 31 16.29 6.32 12.19
N ALA A 32 15.61 5.58 13.08
CA ALA A 32 15.10 6.09 14.35
C ALA A 32 16.15 6.16 15.48
N GLY A 33 17.40 5.75 15.24
CA GLY A 33 18.51 5.81 16.20
C GLY A 33 18.69 4.56 17.07
N ILE A 34 18.05 3.44 16.71
CA ILE A 34 18.34 2.13 17.35
C ILE A 34 19.63 1.56 16.75
N GLY A 35 20.47 0.93 17.58
CA GLY A 35 21.71 0.32 17.11
C GLY A 35 21.46 -0.86 16.17
N ASP A 36 22.34 -1.03 15.17
CA ASP A 36 22.20 -2.00 14.07
C ASP A 36 21.90 -3.43 14.55
N GLU A 37 22.61 -3.91 15.56
CA GLU A 37 22.43 -5.27 16.10
C GLU A 37 21.04 -5.46 16.73
N GLN A 38 20.58 -4.45 17.48
CA GLN A 38 19.25 -4.47 18.09
C GLN A 38 18.14 -4.31 17.04
N ALA A 39 18.36 -3.48 16.02
CA ALA A 39 17.43 -3.30 14.91
C ALA A 39 17.26 -4.59 14.09
N ALA A 40 18.35 -5.29 13.78
CA ALA A 40 18.33 -6.58 13.09
C ALA A 40 17.59 -7.65 13.92
N GLU A 41 17.87 -7.73 15.23
CA GLU A 41 17.17 -8.69 16.11
C GLU A 41 15.66 -8.42 16.15
N ILE A 42 15.25 -7.15 16.20
CA ILE A 42 13.83 -6.77 16.17
C ILE A 42 13.20 -7.09 14.80
N GLY A 43 13.90 -6.81 13.69
CA GLY A 43 13.43 -7.14 12.35
C GLY A 43 13.11 -8.63 12.19
N VAL A 44 14.03 -9.50 12.62
CA VAL A 44 13.82 -10.96 12.60
C VAL A 44 12.63 -11.36 13.49
N LYS A 45 12.49 -10.78 14.70
CA LYS A 45 11.35 -11.07 15.58
C LYS A 45 10.00 -10.67 14.96
N VAL A 46 9.95 -9.54 14.25
CA VAL A 46 8.73 -9.09 13.56
C VAL A 46 8.39 -10.04 12.42
N MET A 47 9.38 -10.39 11.59
CA MET A 47 9.21 -11.38 10.51
C MET A 47 8.69 -12.72 11.05
N ASP A 48 9.30 -13.26 12.09
CA ASP A 48 8.89 -14.53 12.72
C ASP A 48 7.46 -14.48 13.23
N ARG A 49 7.05 -13.33 13.78
CA ARG A 49 5.67 -13.12 14.24
C ARG A 49 4.70 -13.05 13.07
N MET A 50 5.05 -12.33 12.00
CA MET A 50 4.22 -12.27 10.80
C MET A 50 4.01 -13.66 10.20
N ARG A 51 5.08 -14.45 10.10
CA ARG A 51 5.00 -15.82 9.61
C ARG A 51 4.09 -16.71 10.47
N LYS A 52 4.12 -16.57 11.80
CA LYS A 52 3.31 -17.40 12.71
C LYS A 52 1.83 -16.98 12.72
N ASP A 53 1.58 -15.68 12.74
CA ASP A 53 0.23 -15.14 12.89
C ASP A 53 -0.55 -15.19 11.57
N TRP A 54 0.15 -15.12 10.43
CA TRP A 54 -0.43 -14.93 9.10
C TRP A 54 0.09 -15.91 8.04
N GLY A 55 0.97 -16.85 8.41
CA GLY A 55 1.45 -17.87 7.48
C GLY A 55 0.35 -18.83 7.07
N GLY A 56 0.17 -18.99 5.76
CA GLY A 56 -0.86 -19.86 5.15
C GLY A 56 -2.03 -19.10 4.52
N ASP A 57 -2.18 -17.82 4.85
CA ASP A 57 -3.15 -16.93 4.22
C ASP A 57 -2.53 -16.19 3.02
N SER A 58 -3.30 -16.01 1.95
CA SER A 58 -2.86 -15.25 0.77
C SER A 58 -3.02 -13.75 1.02
N PHE A 59 -1.91 -13.05 1.24
CA PHE A 59 -1.91 -11.59 1.42
C PHE A 59 -1.67 -10.87 0.11
N TYR A 60 -2.61 -10.00 -0.24
CA TYR A 60 -2.41 -9.00 -1.29
C TYR A 60 -1.94 -7.70 -0.65
N PHE A 61 -0.76 -7.23 -1.03
CA PHE A 61 -0.32 -5.86 -0.77
C PHE A 61 -0.79 -4.95 -1.91
N PRO A 62 -1.89 -4.20 -1.74
CA PRO A 62 -2.35 -3.26 -2.75
C PRO A 62 -1.27 -2.22 -3.06
N LYS A 63 -0.70 -2.26 -4.26
CA LYS A 63 0.10 -1.16 -4.80
C LYS A 63 -0.84 0.00 -5.12
N GLY A 64 -0.93 0.93 -4.17
CA GLY A 64 -1.93 1.99 -4.15
C GLY A 64 -3.21 1.49 -3.49
N CYS A 65 -3.32 1.71 -2.17
CA CYS A 65 -4.57 1.53 -1.45
C CYS A 65 -5.06 2.87 -0.94
N ALA A 66 -6.38 2.96 -0.70
CA ALA A 66 -7.17 4.11 -0.25
C ALA A 66 -6.68 4.85 1.02
N ILE A 67 -5.52 4.48 1.57
CA ILE A 67 -4.83 5.15 2.67
C ILE A 67 -3.95 6.29 2.14
N ASP A 68 -3.43 6.18 0.91
CA ASP A 68 -2.60 7.21 0.29
C ASP A 68 -3.40 8.11 -0.64
N ILE A 69 -4.54 8.65 -0.19
CA ILE A 69 -5.01 9.86 -0.87
C ILE A 69 -4.01 10.93 -0.52
N ALA A 70 -3.04 11.15 -1.42
CA ALA A 70 -2.07 12.21 -1.29
C ALA A 70 -2.81 13.50 -0.99
N ARG A 71 -2.26 14.36 -0.12
CA ARG A 71 -2.86 15.66 0.22
C ARG A 71 -3.29 16.45 -1.03
N ARG A 72 -2.51 16.33 -2.11
CA ARG A 72 -2.81 16.88 -3.44
C ARG A 72 -4.11 16.36 -4.04
N ASP A 73 -4.35 15.06 -3.96
CA ASP A 73 -5.51 14.41 -4.58
C ASP A 73 -6.80 14.73 -3.80
N LEU A 74 -6.71 14.89 -2.48
CA LEU A 74 -7.79 15.48 -1.65
C LEU A 74 -8.09 16.93 -2.06
N GLU A 75 -7.05 17.75 -2.20
CA GLU A 75 -7.18 19.16 -2.59
C GLU A 75 -7.80 19.30 -4.00
N ILE A 76 -7.39 18.45 -4.95
CA ILE A 76 -7.98 18.38 -6.30
C ILE A 76 -9.46 18.02 -6.21
N TYR A 77 -9.83 17.04 -5.37
CA TYR A 77 -11.23 16.65 -5.19
C TYR A 77 -12.08 17.75 -4.53
N GLU A 78 -11.53 18.49 -3.56
CA GLU A 78 -12.21 19.61 -2.90
C GLU A 78 -12.41 20.81 -3.84
N LYS A 79 -11.46 21.08 -4.73
CA LYS A 79 -11.55 22.13 -5.77
C LYS A 79 -12.41 21.71 -6.97
N PHE A 80 -12.80 20.44 -7.07
CA PHE A 80 -13.55 19.94 -8.21
C PHE A 80 -15.01 20.40 -8.18
N ASP A 81 -15.47 21.05 -9.26
CA ASP A 81 -16.82 21.64 -9.36
C ASP A 81 -17.79 20.85 -10.27
N GLY A 82 -17.34 19.68 -10.77
CA GLY A 82 -18.08 18.86 -11.72
C GLY A 82 -17.66 19.05 -13.18
N ARG A 83 -17.04 20.18 -13.54
CA ARG A 83 -16.76 20.56 -14.95
C ARG A 83 -15.33 21.05 -15.18
N ASN A 84 -14.59 21.45 -14.14
CA ASN A 84 -13.26 22.07 -14.21
C ASN A 84 -12.06 21.11 -14.39
N HIS A 85 -12.24 19.92 -14.98
CA HIS A 85 -11.15 18.93 -15.13
C HIS A 85 -9.94 19.48 -15.90
N THR A 86 -10.18 20.29 -16.93
CA THR A 86 -9.11 20.88 -17.76
C THR A 86 -8.33 21.95 -16.99
N GLU A 87 -9.00 22.72 -16.13
CA GLU A 87 -8.36 23.76 -15.31
C GLU A 87 -7.50 23.13 -14.22
N LEU A 88 -8.03 22.13 -13.52
CA LEU A 88 -7.27 21.35 -12.53
C LEU A 88 -6.09 20.61 -13.15
N GLY A 89 -6.22 20.10 -14.36
CA GLY A 89 -5.11 19.48 -15.09
C GLY A 89 -3.95 20.45 -15.31
N ARG A 90 -4.25 21.72 -15.64
CA ARG A 90 -3.24 22.76 -15.80
C ARG A 90 -2.64 23.21 -14.47
N GLU A 91 -3.46 23.36 -13.44
CA GLU A 91 -3.03 23.83 -12.11
C GLU A 91 -2.06 22.85 -11.43
N TYR A 92 -2.29 21.55 -11.60
CA TYR A 92 -1.52 20.49 -10.93
C TYR A 92 -0.50 19.79 -11.83
N ASP A 93 -0.33 20.25 -13.08
CA ASP A 93 0.51 19.62 -14.10
C ASP A 93 0.18 18.13 -14.32
N LEU A 94 -1.11 17.84 -14.48
CA LEU A 94 -1.65 16.50 -14.68
C LEU A 94 -2.49 16.43 -15.95
N SER A 95 -2.51 15.24 -16.58
CA SER A 95 -3.43 15.02 -17.69
C SER A 95 -4.88 15.05 -17.21
N VAL A 96 -5.79 15.50 -18.08
CA VAL A 96 -7.24 15.54 -17.80
C VAL A 96 -7.76 14.16 -17.38
N ILE A 97 -7.28 13.09 -18.03
CA ILE A 97 -7.60 11.70 -17.70
C ILE A 97 -7.16 11.33 -16.27
N HIS A 98 -6.03 11.87 -15.81
CA HIS A 98 -5.56 11.67 -14.45
C HIS A 98 -6.48 12.37 -13.44
N ILE A 99 -6.93 13.60 -13.72
CA ILE A 99 -7.92 14.31 -12.88
C ILE A 99 -9.22 13.51 -12.75
N TYR A 100 -9.74 12.94 -13.86
CA TYR A 100 -10.90 12.05 -13.81
C TYR A 100 -10.72 10.85 -12.86
N ARG A 101 -9.53 10.23 -12.88
CA ARG A 101 -9.22 9.09 -12.02
C ARG A 101 -9.16 9.50 -10.55
N ILE A 102 -8.54 10.64 -10.25
CA ILE A 102 -8.45 11.20 -8.90
C ILE A 102 -9.86 11.47 -8.36
N VAL A 103 -10.68 12.21 -9.10
CA VAL A 103 -12.05 12.55 -8.67
C VAL A 103 -12.88 11.31 -8.39
N LYS A 104 -12.81 10.30 -9.28
CA LYS A 104 -13.54 9.04 -9.11
C LYS A 104 -13.05 8.26 -7.89
N ALA A 105 -11.74 8.16 -7.69
CA ALA A 105 -11.14 7.40 -6.59
C ALA A 105 -11.45 8.02 -5.23
N VAL A 106 -11.23 9.34 -5.09
CA VAL A 106 -11.50 10.06 -3.84
C VAL A 106 -13.00 10.09 -3.54
N GLY A 107 -13.85 10.27 -4.54
CA GLY A 107 -15.31 10.24 -4.37
C GLY A 107 -15.83 8.90 -3.87
N ALA A 108 -15.31 7.78 -4.41
CA ALA A 108 -15.66 6.43 -3.96
C ALA A 108 -15.28 6.21 -2.48
N GLU A 109 -14.10 6.68 -2.07
CA GLU A 109 -13.63 6.57 -0.68
C GLU A 109 -14.45 7.46 0.26
N MET A 110 -14.75 8.70 -0.13
CA MET A 110 -15.60 9.61 0.67
C MET A 110 -17.02 9.04 0.86
N MET A 111 -17.58 8.40 -0.16
CA MET A 111 -18.87 7.71 -0.05
C MET A 111 -18.80 6.52 0.92
N LYS A 112 -17.75 5.69 0.81
CA LYS A 112 -17.52 4.55 1.71
C LYS A 112 -17.39 4.98 3.17
N ARG A 113 -16.72 6.11 3.44
CA ARG A 113 -16.58 6.69 4.79
C ARG A 113 -17.88 7.27 5.34
N ARG A 114 -18.73 7.83 4.48
CA ARG A 114 -20.03 8.41 4.86
C ARG A 114 -21.11 7.38 5.13
N GLN A 115 -20.92 6.13 4.71
CA GLN A 115 -21.86 5.04 4.97
C GLN A 115 -21.35 4.19 6.15
N PRO A 116 -21.67 4.53 7.42
CA PRO A 116 -21.47 3.60 8.51
C PRO A 116 -22.32 2.36 8.24
N ALA A 117 -21.76 1.19 8.54
CA ALA A 117 -22.34 -0.12 8.23
C ALA A 117 -23.85 -0.16 8.52
N LEU A 118 -24.64 -0.45 7.49
CA LEU A 118 -26.00 -0.91 7.68
C LEU A 118 -25.89 -2.31 8.30
N PHE A 119 -26.51 -2.45 9.48
CA PHE A 119 -26.60 -3.66 10.30
C PHE A 119 -26.94 -4.92 9.51
#